data_AF-A0A7K3X4B9-F1
#
_entry.id   AF-A0A7K3X4B9-F1
#
_cell.length_a   1.000
_cell.length_b   1.000
_cell.length_c   1.000
_cell.angle_alpha   90.00
_cell.angle_beta   90.00
_cell.angle_gamma   90.00
#
_symmetry.space_group_name_H-M   'P 1'
#
loop_
_entity.id
_entity.type
_entity.pdbx_description
1 polymer ?
#
loop_
_entity_poly.entity_id
_entity_poly.type
_entity_poly.pdbx_seq_one_letter_code
_entity_poly.pdbx_strand_id
1 'polypeptide(L)' 'MGSGICAGVAPDHFVLVDGLSRPLTERIPAAEAVLDAADSCPMEAVIVSDVDTRRRVAPEE' A
#
# COMPACT_ATOMS: atom_id res chain seq x y z
N MET A 1 5.54 -2.11 15.11
CA MET A 1 4.56 -3.19 14.91
C MET A 1 3.81 -2.90 13.62
N GLY A 2 3.84 -3.79 12.63
CA GLY A 2 2.97 -3.67 11.46
C GLY A 2 1.59 -4.26 11.80
N SER A 3 0.50 -3.54 11.52
CA SER A 3 -0.86 -4.05 11.76
C SER A 3 -1.23 -5.20 10.81
N GLY A 4 -0.57 -5.26 9.64
CA GLY A 4 -0.84 -6.23 8.59
C GLY A 4 -2.13 -6.00 7.80
N ILE A 5 -2.84 -4.88 8.03
CA ILE A 5 -4.11 -4.56 7.37
C ILE A 5 -3.95 -4.50 5.85
N CYS A 6 -2.88 -3.89 5.33
CA CYS A 6 -2.65 -3.80 3.88
C CYS A 6 -2.51 -5.17 3.21
N ALA A 7 -1.95 -6.17 3.88
CA ALA A 7 -1.90 -7.55 3.37
C ALA A 7 -3.26 -8.26 3.45
N GLY A 8 -4.17 -7.82 4.32
CA GLY A 8 -5.55 -8.30 4.36
C GLY A 8 -6.45 -7.63 3.31
N VAL A 9 -6.27 -6.32 3.08
CA VAL A 9 -7.06 -5.54 2.11
C VAL A 9 -6.63 -5.83 0.66
N ALA A 10 -5.32 -5.94 0.42
CA ALA A 10 -4.75 -6.17 -0.90
C ALA A 10 -3.73 -7.33 -0.87
N PRO A 11 -4.19 -8.59 -0.67
CA PRO A 11 -3.33 -9.76 -0.53
C PRO A 11 -2.50 -10.08 -1.78
N ASP A 12 -2.97 -9.70 -2.96
CA ASP A 12 -2.23 -9.86 -4.23
C ASP A 12 -1.12 -8.82 -4.43
N HIS A 13 -1.06 -7.80 -3.56
CA HIS A 13 -0.11 -6.69 -3.68
C HIS A 13 0.85 -6.57 -2.49
N PHE A 14 0.49 -7.11 -1.32
CA PHE A 14 1.31 -7.04 -0.12
C PHE A 14 1.52 -8.42 0.51
N VAL A 15 2.71 -8.60 1.07
CA VAL A 15 3.07 -9.80 1.82
C VAL A 15 3.64 -9.42 3.19
N LEU A 16 3.40 -10.25 4.20
CA LEU A 16 4.03 -10.10 5.50
C LEU A 16 5.33 -10.90 5.55
N VAL A 17 6.43 -10.21 5.83
CA VAL A 17 7.76 -10.78 6.03
C VAL A 17 8.25 -10.34 7.40
N ASP A 18 8.54 -11.30 8.28
CA ASP A 18 9.00 -11.04 9.65
C ASP A 18 8.10 -10.07 10.44
N GLY A 19 6.79 -10.15 10.24
CA GLY A 19 5.79 -9.30 10.91
C GLY A 19 5.67 -7.87 10.36
N LEU A 20 6.32 -7.58 9.22
CA LEU A 20 6.21 -6.31 8.53
C LEU A 20 5.62 -6.51 7.13
N SER A 21 4.80 -5.57 6.68
CA SER A 21 4.25 -5.60 5.32
C SER A 21 5.26 -5.09 4.30
N ARG A 22 5.28 -5.72 3.13
CA ARG A 22 6.08 -5.35 1.97
C ARG A 22 5.26 -5.45 0.68
N PRO A 23 5.44 -4.52 -0.27
CA PRO A 23 4.83 -4.64 -1.59
C PRO A 23 5.47 -5.80 -2.36
N LEU A 24 4.66 -6.56 -3.08
CA LEU A 24 5.12 -7.63 -3.99
C LEU A 24 5.71 -7.06 -5.28
N THR A 25 5.19 -5.92 -5.75
CA THR A 25 5.68 -5.22 -6.94
C THR A 25 5.53 -3.72 -6.71
N GLU A 26 6.58 -2.94 -6.99
CA GLU A 26 6.59 -1.49 -6.74
C GLU A 26 5.88 -0.68 -7.83
N ARG A 27 5.71 -1.25 -9.03
CA ARG A 27 5.05 -0.62 -10.17
C ARG A 27 3.92 -1.50 -10.65
N ILE A 28 2.70 -1.02 -10.51
CA ILE A 28 1.49 -1.75 -10.86
C ILE A 28 0.56 -0.83 -11.67
N PRO A 29 -0.35 -1.39 -12.48
CA PRO A 29 -1.51 -0.65 -12.96
C PRO A 29 -2.31 -0.07 -11.79
N ALA A 30 -3.13 0.95 -12.06
CA ALA A 30 -4.04 1.50 -11.05
C ALA A 30 -4.88 0.39 -10.43
N ALA A 31 -4.84 0.30 -9.10
CA ALA A 31 -5.49 -0.75 -8.32
C ALA A 31 -6.15 -0.15 -7.08
N GLU A 32 -7.47 -0.19 -7.05
CA GLU A 32 -8.28 0.40 -5.96
C GLU A 32 -7.95 -0.23 -4.61
N ALA A 33 -7.78 -1.55 -4.57
CA ALA A 33 -7.38 -2.27 -3.35
C ALA A 33 -6.06 -1.76 -2.74
N VAL A 34 -5.12 -1.26 -3.56
CA VAL A 34 -3.85 -0.70 -3.06
C VAL A 34 -4.04 0.70 -2.47
N LEU A 35 -4.98 1.47 -3.01
CA LEU A 35 -5.39 2.77 -2.44
C LEU A 35 -6.09 2.54 -1.10
N ASP A 36 -7.08 1.64 -1.06
CA ASP A 36 -7.78 1.27 0.17
C ASP A 36 -6.82 0.77 1.26
N ALA A 37 -5.82 -0.03 0.88
CA ALA A 37 -4.79 -0.53 1.78
C ALA A 37 -3.90 0.60 2.34
N ALA A 38 -3.66 1.65 1.55
CA ALA A 38 -2.90 2.82 1.98
C ALA A 38 -3.71 3.68 2.96
N ASP A 39 -4.97 3.96 2.64
CA ASP A 39 -5.88 4.76 3.49
C ASP A 39 -6.24 4.04 4.79
N SER A 40 -6.34 2.71 4.76
CA SER A 40 -6.64 1.90 5.94
C SER A 40 -5.43 1.69 6.85
N CYS A 41 -4.24 2.16 6.48
CA CYS A 41 -3.03 1.93 7.26
C CYS A 41 -2.96 2.90 8.46
N PRO A 42 -3.12 2.44 9.71
CA PRO A 42 -3.12 3.32 10.88
C PRO A 42 -1.76 3.96 11.16
N MET A 43 -0.70 3.46 10.50
CA MET A 43 0.66 3.96 10.62
C MET A 43 1.08 4.82 9.42
N GLU A 44 0.20 4.97 8.41
CA GLU A 44 0.48 5.69 7.16
C GLU A 44 1.77 5.20 6.45
N ALA A 45 2.06 3.90 6.59
CA ALA A 45 3.33 3.32 6.14
C ALA A 45 3.35 2.95 4.64
N VAL A 46 2.19 2.95 3.99
CA VAL A 46 2.04 2.66 2.56
C VAL A 46 1.77 3.98 1.85
N ILE A 47 2.63 4.33 0.90
CA ILE A 47 2.47 5.53 0.06
C ILE A 47 2.31 5.07 -1.39
N VAL A 48 1.23 5.52 -2.02
CA VAL A 48 0.97 5.30 -3.45
C VAL A 48 1.24 6.62 -4.16
N SER A 49 2.02 6.58 -5.22
CA SER A 49 2.31 7.76 -6.03
C SER A 49 2.22 7.41 -7.50
N ASP A 50 1.71 8.35 -8.28
CA ASP A 50 1.73 8.27 -9.72
C ASP A 50 3.18 8.28 -10.22
N VAL A 51 3.49 7.37 -11.14
CA VAL A 51 4.87 7.12 -11.56
C VAL A 51 5.40 8.28 -12.43
N ASP A 52 4.55 8.86 -13.27
CA ASP A 52 4.94 9.86 -14.25
C ASP A 52 5.03 11.26 -13.62
N THR A 53 4.02 11.62 -12.83
CA THR A 53 3.91 12.93 -12.19
C THR A 53 4.57 12.99 -10.82
N ARG A 54 4.92 11.84 -10.23
CA ARG A 54 5.43 11.71 -8.85
C ARG A 54 4.47 12.25 -7.78
N ARG A 55 3.20 12.48 -8.14
CA ARG A 55 2.18 12.96 -7.24
C ARG A 55 1.71 11.83 -6.32
N ARG A 56 1.64 12.08 -5.01
CA ARG A 56 1.01 11.17 -4.05
C ARG A 56 -0.48 11.04 -4.39
N VAL A 57 -0.92 9.79 -4.54
CA VAL A 57 -2.32 9.43 -4.81
C VAL A 57 -3.00 9.02 -3.51
N ALA A 58 -2.32 8.22 -2.69
CA ALA A 58 -2.81 7.78 -1.40
C ALA A 58 -1.66 7.66 -0.37
N PRO A 59 -1.92 7.81 0.93
CA PRO A 59 -3.17 8.33 1.49
C PRO A 59 -3.47 9.76 0.99
N GLU A 60 -4.69 10.25 1.13
CA GLU A 60 -4.97 11.67 0.86
C GLU A 60 -4.24 12.55 1.90
N GLU A 61 -3.91 13.80 1.56
CA GLU A 61 -3.36 14.79 2.53
C GLU A 61 -4.49 15.52 3.26
#